data_AF-A0A924FKA4-F1
#
_entry.id   AF-A0A924FKA4-F1
#
_cell.length_a   1.000
_cell.length_b   1.000
_cell.length_c   1.000
_cell.angle_alpha   90.00
_cell.angle_beta   90.00
_cell.angle_gamma   90.00
#
_symmetry.space_group_name_H-M   'P 1'
#
loop_
_entity.id
_entity.type
_entity.pdbx_description
1 polymer ?
#
loop_
_entity_poly.entity_id
_entity_poly.type
_entity_poly.pdbx_seq_one_letter_code
_entity_poly.pdbx_strand_id
1 'polypeptide(L)'
;MHLIASIIQTLLAAAQKALPASLFSALRIAAIQLLTGLFLLSSCVDIYRPPEISSPGTYLVVNGYFDSAPGAVTTISLSRTQNLADPKAPPAETKAQVSIESGTKAVYTLKENAAGAYTLTGVSPMPGQTYRLHIKTAGGKEYFSDYVPLVSTPPIDSVNWRPDDDGLQINVNAHDPTNSTRYYRWDFQSTWQYTALYNSLLELKGSRIIDRVDPVFLCWGSDVSTSIITTSTARLSQDVVSQFPLVHIPSTSFKLGLKYSILVRQIGLTQAGFDYYDQLAKITQNIGSIFDPQPTQITGNIRSATNASELALGFFRVGNVQSKRIFINRAQLPNAWRINTGLGGCQVDTMTLKDVLANQPALISVEDGTGNYFTSSLECADCRARGGVTKQPDFWK
;
A
#
# COMPACT_ATOMS: atom_id res chain seq x y z
N MET A 1 -45.69 7.57 14.98
CA MET A 1 -46.66 7.07 13.98
C MET A 1 -48.10 7.46 14.28
N HIS A 2 -48.63 7.28 15.51
CA HIS A 2 -50.03 7.61 15.82
C HIS A 2 -50.43 9.09 15.68
N LEU A 3 -49.54 10.04 15.99
CA LEU A 3 -49.84 11.47 15.87
C LEU A 3 -49.97 11.93 14.40
N ILE A 4 -49.13 11.38 13.52
CA ILE A 4 -49.14 11.68 12.08
C ILE A 4 -50.39 11.10 11.41
N ALA A 5 -50.78 9.87 11.79
CA ALA A 5 -52.00 9.24 11.29
C ALA A 5 -53.25 10.07 11.65
N SER A 6 -53.33 10.58 12.89
CA SER A 6 -54.43 11.43 13.34
C SER A 6 -54.54 12.73 12.54
N ILE A 7 -53.42 13.44 12.32
CA ILE A 7 -53.39 14.70 11.55
C ILE A 7 -53.78 14.49 10.08
N ILE A 8 -53.30 13.42 9.45
CA ILE A 8 -53.63 13.07 8.06
C ILE A 8 -55.13 12.77 7.92
N GLN A 9 -55.72 12.09 8.89
CA GLN A 9 -57.13 11.72 8.88
C GLN A 9 -58.05 12.96 9.00
N THR A 10 -57.66 13.95 9.81
CA THR A 10 -58.39 15.23 9.94
C THR A 10 -58.29 16.07 8.66
N LEU A 11 -57.12 16.10 8.02
CA LEU A 11 -56.90 16.82 6.75
C LEU A 11 -57.66 16.19 5.57
N LEU A 12 -57.71 14.85 5.50
CA LEU A 12 -58.50 14.12 4.51
C LEU A 12 -60.00 14.38 4.67
N ALA A 13 -60.51 14.40 5.91
CA ALA A 13 -61.91 14.69 6.19
C ALA A 13 -62.30 16.14 5.83
N ALA A 14 -61.39 17.10 6.02
CA ALA A 14 -61.60 18.50 5.62
C ALA A 14 -61.60 18.66 4.09
N ALA A 15 -60.68 18.00 3.39
CA ALA A 15 -60.60 18.07 1.93
C ALA A 15 -61.79 17.40 1.22
N GLN A 16 -62.45 16.41 1.85
CA GLN A 16 -63.62 15.72 1.31
C GLN A 16 -64.89 16.60 1.27
N LYS A 17 -64.94 17.67 2.08
CA LYS A 17 -66.04 18.64 2.08
C LYS A 17 -65.85 19.82 1.12
N ALA A 18 -64.64 20.03 0.61
CA ALA A 18 -64.28 21.24 -0.13
C ALA A 18 -64.09 21.04 -1.65
N LEU A 19 -64.03 19.78 -2.13
CA LEU A 19 -63.64 19.45 -3.51
C LEU A 19 -64.69 18.53 -4.19
N PRO A 20 -64.95 18.67 -5.51
CA PRO A 20 -65.82 17.77 -6.25
C PRO A 20 -65.25 16.34 -6.27
N ALA A 21 -66.12 15.33 -6.23
CA ALA A 21 -65.77 13.92 -6.00
C ALA A 21 -64.72 13.35 -6.97
N SER A 22 -64.72 13.81 -8.23
CA SER A 22 -63.73 13.40 -9.25
C SER A 22 -62.31 13.84 -8.90
N LEU A 23 -62.12 15.08 -8.41
CA LEU A 23 -60.80 15.59 -8.01
C LEU A 23 -60.27 14.87 -6.76
N PHE A 24 -61.16 14.55 -5.82
CA PHE A 24 -60.79 13.84 -4.60
C PHE A 24 -60.33 12.40 -4.88
N SER A 25 -60.93 11.74 -5.87
CA SER A 25 -60.50 10.41 -6.32
C SER A 25 -59.11 10.43 -6.98
N ALA A 26 -58.82 11.45 -7.80
CA ALA A 26 -57.52 11.62 -8.45
C ALA A 26 -56.41 11.92 -7.42
N LEU A 27 -56.70 12.77 -6.41
CA LEU A 27 -55.78 13.06 -5.31
C LEU A 27 -55.48 11.82 -4.45
N ARG A 28 -56.46 10.95 -4.21
CA ARG A 28 -56.24 9.67 -3.53
C ARG A 28 -55.37 8.72 -4.33
N ILE A 29 -55.61 8.59 -5.64
CA ILE A 29 -54.81 7.72 -6.51
C ILE A 29 -53.36 8.24 -6.59
N ALA A 30 -53.17 9.56 -6.73
CA ALA A 30 -51.84 10.17 -6.72
C ALA A 30 -51.13 9.98 -5.38
N ALA A 31 -51.83 10.14 -4.24
CA ALA A 31 -51.26 9.90 -2.92
C ALA A 31 -50.91 8.42 -2.69
N ILE A 32 -51.73 7.49 -3.17
CA ILE A 32 -51.45 6.04 -3.10
C ILE A 32 -50.25 5.72 -3.99
N GLN A 33 -50.18 6.22 -5.22
CA GLN A 33 -49.01 6.01 -6.09
C GLN A 33 -47.73 6.61 -5.50
N LEU A 34 -47.82 7.79 -4.87
CA LEU A 34 -46.70 8.42 -4.18
C LEU A 34 -46.25 7.60 -2.95
N LEU A 35 -47.19 7.10 -2.13
CA LEU A 35 -46.86 6.25 -0.98
C LEU A 35 -46.29 4.89 -1.41
N THR A 36 -46.82 4.30 -2.48
CA THR A 36 -46.35 3.01 -3.02
C THR A 36 -44.95 3.16 -3.63
N GLY A 37 -44.68 4.28 -4.30
CA GLY A 37 -43.34 4.64 -4.77
C GLY A 37 -42.33 4.89 -3.64
N LEU A 38 -42.78 5.51 -2.53
CA LEU A 38 -41.94 5.76 -1.36
C LEU A 38 -41.59 4.46 -0.61
N PHE A 39 -42.47 3.45 -0.62
CA PHE A 39 -42.24 2.13 -0.04
C PHE A 39 -41.28 1.26 -0.88
N LEU A 40 -41.23 1.47 -2.20
CA LEU A 40 -40.27 0.78 -3.08
C LEU A 40 -38.84 1.34 -2.97
N LEU A 41 -38.66 2.53 -2.38
CA LEU A 41 -37.36 3.16 -2.14
C LEU A 41 -36.76 2.84 -0.76
N SER A 42 -37.46 2.09 0.09
CA SER A 42 -36.98 1.73 1.44
C SER A 42 -36.26 0.39 1.51
N SER A 43 -35.73 -0.13 0.39
CA SER A 43 -34.81 -1.26 0.46
C SER A 43 -33.46 -0.76 0.99
N CYS A 44 -33.31 -0.76 2.31
CA CYS A 44 -32.00 -0.68 2.92
C CYS A 44 -31.18 -1.86 2.39
N VAL A 45 -30.18 -1.58 1.57
CA VAL A 45 -29.15 -2.55 1.24
C VAL A 45 -28.34 -2.71 2.53
N ASP A 46 -28.72 -3.69 3.35
CA ASP A 46 -27.90 -4.07 4.48
C ASP A 46 -26.63 -4.69 3.91
N ILE A 47 -25.49 -4.05 4.20
CA ILE A 47 -24.18 -4.63 3.91
C ILE A 47 -24.18 -5.98 4.59
N TYR A 48 -24.10 -7.05 3.80
CA TYR A 48 -23.85 -8.38 4.33
C TYR A 48 -22.53 -8.32 5.08
N ARG A 49 -22.61 -8.19 6.41
CA ARG A 49 -21.51 -8.40 7.32
C ARG A 49 -21.55 -9.90 7.57
N PRO A 50 -20.73 -10.71 6.88
CA PRO A 50 -20.61 -12.10 7.26
C PRO A 50 -20.38 -12.13 8.77
N PRO A 51 -21.05 -13.04 9.51
CA PRO A 51 -20.81 -13.17 10.94
C PRO A 51 -19.31 -13.15 11.16
N GLU A 52 -18.85 -12.33 12.11
CA GLU A 52 -17.43 -12.22 12.44
C GLU A 52 -16.84 -13.62 12.38
N ILE A 53 -15.76 -13.80 11.62
CA ILE A 53 -15.00 -15.02 11.70
C ILE A 53 -14.40 -14.99 13.11
N SER A 54 -15.20 -15.42 14.09
CA SER A 54 -14.80 -15.73 15.45
C SER A 54 -14.03 -17.06 15.42
N SER A 55 -13.13 -17.21 14.45
CA SER A 55 -12.12 -18.24 14.48
C SER A 55 -11.03 -17.73 15.41
N PRO A 56 -10.83 -18.35 16.58
CA PRO A 56 -9.78 -17.97 17.51
C PRO A 56 -8.37 -18.32 17.00
N GLY A 57 -8.22 -18.73 15.73
CA GLY A 57 -6.94 -19.10 15.15
C GLY A 57 -6.05 -17.89 14.90
N THR A 58 -5.14 -17.60 15.83
CA THR A 58 -3.97 -16.76 15.55
C THR A 58 -2.94 -17.59 14.79
N TYR A 59 -2.95 -17.51 13.46
CA TYR A 59 -2.05 -18.27 12.61
C TYR A 59 -0.67 -17.64 12.57
N LEU A 60 0.36 -18.48 12.50
CA LEU A 60 1.74 -18.01 12.33
C LEU A 60 1.89 -17.40 10.92
N VAL A 61 2.48 -16.22 10.86
CA VAL A 61 2.82 -15.53 9.61
C VAL A 61 4.34 -15.40 9.55
N VAL A 62 4.93 -15.93 8.49
CA VAL A 62 6.37 -15.93 8.25
C VAL A 62 6.69 -15.05 7.04
N ASN A 63 7.56 -14.08 7.24
CA ASN A 63 8.08 -13.23 6.18
C ASN A 63 9.60 -13.23 6.22
N GLY A 64 10.26 -13.20 5.06
CA GLY A 64 11.70 -13.26 4.94
C GLY A 64 12.18 -14.41 4.07
N TYR A 65 13.49 -14.44 3.84
CA TYR A 65 14.14 -15.39 2.96
C TYR A 65 15.59 -15.57 3.36
N PHE A 66 16.20 -16.69 2.97
CA PHE A 66 17.64 -16.88 3.14
C PHE A 66 18.39 -16.15 2.02
N ASP A 67 19.04 -15.03 2.37
CA ASP A 67 19.68 -14.14 1.42
C ASP A 67 21.04 -14.69 0.96
N SER A 68 21.22 -14.77 -0.36
CA SER A 68 22.46 -15.21 -0.99
C SER A 68 23.36 -14.08 -1.47
N ALA A 69 22.99 -12.82 -1.25
CA ALA A 69 23.85 -11.70 -1.58
C ALA A 69 25.09 -11.65 -0.66
N PRO A 70 26.28 -11.35 -1.19
CA PRO A 70 27.51 -11.27 -0.38
C PRO A 70 27.38 -10.27 0.77
N GLY A 71 27.67 -10.71 1.99
CA GLY A 71 27.61 -9.87 3.19
C GLY A 71 26.20 -9.50 3.65
N ALA A 72 25.16 -10.06 3.04
CA ALA A 72 23.79 -9.80 3.43
C ALA A 72 23.45 -10.37 4.82
N VAL A 73 22.56 -9.67 5.52
CA VAL A 73 21.96 -10.14 6.77
C VAL A 73 20.61 -10.75 6.43
N THR A 74 20.49 -12.06 6.62
CA THR A 74 19.21 -12.75 6.48
C THR A 74 18.30 -12.36 7.64
N THR A 75 17.07 -11.96 7.34
CA THR A 75 16.06 -11.59 8.33
C THR A 75 14.77 -12.37 8.09
N ILE A 76 14.30 -13.07 9.12
CA ILE A 76 13.02 -13.76 9.16
C ILE A 76 12.15 -13.07 10.22
N SER A 77 11.04 -12.49 9.79
CA SER A 77 10.05 -11.85 10.64
C SER A 77 8.87 -12.80 10.89
N LEU A 78 8.58 -13.05 12.16
CA LEU A 78 7.47 -13.88 12.61
C LEU A 78 6.41 -13.00 13.30
N SER A 79 5.16 -13.18 12.88
CA SER A 79 4.00 -12.50 13.47
C SER A 79 2.80 -13.43 13.52
N ARG A 80 1.70 -12.94 14.07
CA ARG A 80 0.42 -13.65 14.17
C ARG A 80 -0.66 -12.87 13.45
N THR A 81 -1.59 -13.59 12.83
CA THR A 81 -2.79 -12.97 12.25
C THR A 81 -3.61 -12.28 13.33
N GLN A 82 -4.28 -11.20 12.93
CA GLN A 82 -5.22 -10.46 13.77
C GLN A 82 -6.53 -10.22 13.02
N ASN A 83 -7.55 -9.73 13.73
CA ASN A 83 -8.80 -9.31 13.10
C ASN A 83 -8.54 -8.11 12.18
N LEU A 84 -9.17 -8.09 11.01
CA LEU A 84 -9.07 -6.99 10.04
C LEU A 84 -9.49 -5.64 10.62
N ALA A 85 -10.43 -5.63 11.57
CA ALA A 85 -10.91 -4.42 12.24
C ALA A 85 -9.97 -3.93 13.35
N ASP A 86 -8.95 -4.71 13.74
CA ASP A 86 -7.98 -4.27 14.75
C ASP A 86 -7.03 -3.22 14.13
N PRO A 87 -7.02 -1.97 14.64
CA PRO A 87 -6.18 -0.91 14.09
C PRO A 87 -4.69 -1.04 14.48
N LYS A 88 -4.35 -1.99 15.36
CA LYS A 88 -2.97 -2.21 15.82
C LYS A 88 -2.16 -2.99 14.78
N ALA A 89 -0.84 -2.98 14.94
CA ALA A 89 0.02 -3.84 14.14
C ALA A 89 -0.15 -5.32 14.53
N PRO A 90 -0.01 -6.26 13.58
CA PRO A 90 -0.01 -7.70 13.85
C PRO A 90 0.92 -8.07 15.01
N PRO A 91 0.46 -8.87 15.98
CA PRO A 91 1.28 -9.24 17.12
C PRO A 91 2.52 -10.02 16.67
N ALA A 92 3.68 -9.62 17.17
CA ALA A 92 4.95 -10.29 16.88
C ALA A 92 5.05 -11.64 17.60
N GLU A 93 5.59 -12.67 16.92
CA GLU A 93 5.90 -13.97 17.52
C GLU A 93 7.33 -13.94 18.09
N THR A 94 7.44 -13.73 19.40
CA THR A 94 8.73 -13.54 20.10
C THR A 94 9.23 -14.81 20.77
N LYS A 95 10.53 -14.86 21.08
CA LYS A 95 11.19 -15.96 21.81
C LYS A 95 11.06 -17.33 21.13
N ALA A 96 10.83 -17.37 19.83
CA ALA A 96 10.89 -18.60 19.05
C ALA A 96 12.36 -19.01 18.82
N GLN A 97 12.60 -20.32 18.72
CA GLN A 97 13.85 -20.84 18.20
C GLN A 97 13.69 -20.95 16.68
N VAL A 98 14.52 -20.22 15.94
CA VAL A 98 14.46 -20.17 14.48
C VAL A 98 15.79 -20.61 13.91
N SER A 99 15.75 -21.56 12.99
CA SER A 99 16.94 -22.09 12.32
C SER A 99 16.67 -22.30 10.83
N ILE A 100 17.74 -22.23 10.04
CA ILE A 100 17.73 -22.67 8.65
C ILE A 100 18.57 -23.94 8.56
N GLU A 101 18.00 -25.00 7.99
CA GLU A 101 18.64 -26.30 7.87
C GLU A 101 18.97 -26.58 6.40
N SER A 102 20.21 -26.96 6.14
CA SER A 102 20.63 -27.45 4.82
C SER A 102 20.22 -28.91 4.61
N GLY A 103 19.98 -29.30 3.35
CA GLY A 103 19.84 -30.71 2.94
C GLY A 103 21.08 -31.56 3.27
N THR A 104 22.23 -30.96 3.54
CA THR A 104 23.46 -31.64 4.02
C THR A 104 23.58 -31.71 5.54
N LYS A 105 22.49 -31.41 6.28
CA LYS A 105 22.37 -31.43 7.76
C LYS A 105 23.12 -30.33 8.52
N ALA A 106 23.66 -29.32 7.83
CA ALA A 106 24.12 -28.10 8.50
C ALA A 106 22.92 -27.30 9.06
N VAL A 107 23.07 -26.72 10.24
CA VAL A 107 22.02 -25.92 10.91
C VAL A 107 22.55 -24.54 11.24
N TYR A 108 21.82 -23.51 10.83
CA TYR A 108 22.15 -22.10 11.07
C TYR A 108 21.08 -21.48 11.96
N THR A 109 21.43 -21.19 13.20
CA THR A 109 20.49 -20.62 14.19
C THR A 109 20.43 -19.10 14.05
N LEU A 110 19.21 -18.57 13.92
CA LEU A 110 18.94 -17.14 13.87
C LEU A 110 18.80 -16.56 15.29
N LYS A 111 19.19 -15.30 15.46
CA LYS A 111 19.06 -14.57 16.73
C LYS A 111 17.96 -13.52 16.65
N GLU A 112 17.08 -13.50 17.64
CA GLU A 112 16.07 -12.45 17.78
C GLU A 112 16.74 -11.14 18.21
N ASN A 113 16.73 -10.12 17.34
CA ASN A 113 17.34 -8.80 17.63
C ASN A 113 16.30 -7.72 17.91
N ALA A 114 15.07 -7.91 17.41
CA ALA A 114 13.91 -7.10 17.72
C ALA A 114 12.71 -8.05 17.84
N ALA A 115 11.63 -7.61 18.50
CA ALA A 115 10.46 -8.45 18.73
C ALA A 115 9.95 -9.08 17.43
N GLY A 116 10.03 -10.41 17.32
CA GLY A 116 9.61 -11.17 16.15
C GLY A 116 10.55 -11.07 14.94
N ALA A 117 11.72 -10.44 15.05
CA ALA A 117 12.70 -10.33 13.98
C ALA A 117 13.97 -11.13 14.30
N TYR A 118 14.16 -12.22 13.57
CA TYR A 118 15.24 -13.18 13.73
C TYR A 118 16.26 -13.00 12.60
N THR A 119 17.54 -12.90 12.94
CA THR A 119 18.60 -12.56 11.98
C THR A 119 19.73 -13.56 11.96
N LEU A 120 20.35 -13.71 10.79
CA LEU A 120 21.56 -14.50 10.56
C LEU A 120 22.55 -13.66 9.75
N THR A 121 23.76 -13.53 10.28
CA THR A 121 24.85 -12.73 9.70
C THR A 121 26.04 -13.63 9.40
N GLY A 122 26.72 -13.38 8.28
CA GLY A 122 27.97 -14.07 7.93
C GLY A 122 27.80 -15.50 7.41
N VAL A 123 26.57 -15.88 7.03
CA VAL A 123 26.28 -17.18 6.41
C VAL A 123 25.51 -16.93 5.12
N SER A 124 25.95 -17.56 4.04
CA SER A 124 25.27 -17.54 2.74
C SER A 124 24.98 -18.96 2.25
N PRO A 125 23.85 -19.19 1.59
CA PRO A 125 23.53 -20.48 0.99
C PRO A 125 24.54 -20.85 -0.10
N MET A 126 24.86 -22.13 -0.18
CA MET A 126 25.76 -22.72 -1.16
C MET A 126 24.96 -23.16 -2.41
N PRO A 127 25.49 -22.92 -3.63
CA PRO A 127 24.92 -23.45 -4.86
C PRO A 127 24.74 -24.98 -4.82
N GLY A 128 23.64 -25.46 -5.41
CA GLY A 128 23.32 -26.89 -5.49
C GLY A 128 22.76 -27.51 -4.20
N GLN A 129 22.66 -26.76 -3.10
CA GLN A 129 22.01 -27.22 -1.87
C GLN A 129 20.55 -26.73 -1.80
N THR A 130 19.75 -27.45 -1.02
CA THR A 130 18.41 -27.05 -0.61
C THR A 130 18.41 -26.67 0.85
N TYR A 131 17.51 -25.77 1.23
CA TYR A 131 17.37 -25.30 2.61
C TYR A 131 15.91 -25.31 3.02
N ARG A 132 15.66 -25.51 4.32
CA ARG A 132 14.35 -25.31 4.92
C ARG A 132 14.46 -24.42 6.14
N LEU A 133 13.37 -23.71 6.44
CA LEU A 133 13.20 -22.96 7.68
C LEU A 133 12.57 -23.88 8.73
N HIS A 134 13.10 -23.85 9.95
CA HIS A 134 12.56 -24.53 11.11
C HIS A 134 12.27 -23.50 12.21
N ILE A 135 11.05 -23.55 12.75
CA ILE A 135 10.56 -22.63 13.77
C ILE A 135 9.96 -23.45 14.91
N LYS A 136 10.46 -23.24 16.12
CA LYS A 136 9.85 -23.72 17.35
C LYS A 136 9.44 -22.53 18.21
N THR A 137 8.14 -22.31 18.31
CA THR A 137 7.55 -21.20 19.09
C THR A 137 7.81 -21.36 20.58
N ALA A 138 7.70 -20.26 21.33
CA ALA A 138 7.81 -20.28 22.80
C ALA A 138 6.75 -21.19 23.44
N GLY A 139 5.57 -21.31 22.82
CA GLY A 139 4.49 -22.22 23.23
C GLY A 139 4.72 -23.69 22.84
N GLY A 140 5.86 -24.05 22.26
CA GLY A 140 6.23 -25.42 21.92
C GLY A 140 5.70 -25.93 20.58
N LYS A 141 4.90 -25.14 19.84
CA LYS A 141 4.49 -25.49 18.46
C LYS A 141 5.67 -25.42 17.51
N GLU A 142 5.72 -26.35 16.57
CA GLU A 142 6.82 -26.51 15.64
C GLU A 142 6.33 -26.46 14.19
N TYR A 143 7.10 -25.77 13.35
CA TYR A 143 6.80 -25.56 11.94
C TYR A 143 8.06 -25.75 11.09
N PHE A 144 7.87 -26.32 9.90
CA PHE A 144 8.92 -26.47 8.91
C PHE A 144 8.44 -25.90 7.58
N SER A 145 9.35 -25.27 6.84
CA SER A 145 9.15 -25.10 5.41
C SER A 145 9.50 -26.38 4.66
N ASP A 146 9.01 -26.50 3.43
CA ASP A 146 9.59 -27.42 2.46
C ASP A 146 11.06 -27.08 2.20
N TYR A 147 11.85 -28.08 1.78
CA TYR A 147 13.19 -27.85 1.26
C TYR A 147 13.09 -27.11 -0.08
N VAL A 148 13.68 -25.93 -0.14
CA VAL A 148 13.70 -25.10 -1.35
C VAL A 148 15.14 -24.91 -1.85
N PRO A 149 15.37 -24.96 -3.18
CA PRO A 149 16.69 -24.71 -3.75
C PRO A 149 17.05 -23.23 -3.69
N LEU A 150 18.35 -22.94 -3.76
CA LEU A 150 18.86 -21.60 -4.04
C LEU A 150 18.47 -21.18 -5.47
N VAL A 151 17.73 -20.08 -5.61
CA VAL A 151 17.46 -19.44 -6.90
C VAL A 151 18.36 -18.21 -7.05
N SER A 152 19.20 -18.22 -8.09
CA SER A 152 20.05 -17.08 -8.42
C SER A 152 19.31 -16.11 -9.32
N THR A 153 18.93 -14.95 -8.80
CA THR A 153 18.21 -13.94 -9.57
C THR A 153 19.15 -13.28 -10.60
N PRO A 154 18.83 -13.31 -11.91
CA PRO A 154 19.64 -12.69 -12.94
C PRO A 154 19.55 -11.15 -12.85
N PRO A 155 20.54 -10.42 -13.38
CA PRO A 155 20.54 -8.96 -13.40
C PRO A 155 19.30 -8.36 -14.08
N ILE A 156 19.00 -7.10 -13.74
CA ILE A 156 18.01 -6.30 -14.48
C ILE A 156 18.73 -5.62 -15.66
N ASP A 157 18.31 -5.93 -16.88
CA ASP A 157 18.90 -5.36 -18.10
C ASP A 157 18.64 -3.86 -18.17
N SER A 158 17.39 -3.46 -18.00
CA SER A 158 16.99 -2.06 -18.01
C SER A 158 15.64 -1.84 -17.33
N VAL A 159 15.48 -0.64 -16.78
CA VAL A 159 14.19 -0.09 -16.39
C VAL A 159 13.97 1.11 -17.29
N ASN A 160 12.98 1.03 -18.16
CA ASN A 160 12.69 2.04 -19.15
C ASN A 160 11.33 2.67 -18.87
N TRP A 161 11.09 3.84 -19.43
CA TRP A 161 9.83 4.54 -19.26
C TRP A 161 9.41 5.15 -20.58
N ARG A 162 8.09 5.27 -20.78
CA ARG A 162 7.49 5.94 -21.92
C ARG A 162 6.30 6.79 -21.44
N PRO A 163 6.23 8.08 -21.81
CA PRO A 163 5.02 8.84 -21.63
C PRO A 163 3.98 8.38 -22.67
N ASP A 164 2.72 8.30 -22.26
CA ASP A 164 1.53 8.14 -23.10
C ASP A 164 0.54 9.28 -22.83
N ASP A 165 -0.67 9.21 -23.40
CA ASP A 165 -1.65 10.30 -23.28
C ASP A 165 -2.13 10.48 -21.84
N ASP A 166 -2.21 9.40 -21.07
CA ASP A 166 -2.82 9.37 -19.74
C ASP A 166 -1.78 9.32 -18.59
N GLY A 167 -0.50 9.10 -18.89
CA GLY A 167 0.55 9.08 -17.88
C GLY A 167 1.89 8.52 -18.33
N LEU A 168 2.66 8.07 -17.34
CA LEU A 168 4.01 7.57 -17.49
C LEU A 168 4.03 6.07 -17.21
N GLN A 169 4.23 5.27 -18.26
CA GLN A 169 4.40 3.84 -18.15
C GLN A 169 5.87 3.50 -17.87
N ILE A 170 6.13 2.74 -16.81
CA ILE A 170 7.46 2.22 -16.46
C ILE A 170 7.50 0.71 -16.69
N ASN A 171 8.52 0.26 -17.41
CA ASN A 171 8.71 -1.12 -17.82
C ASN A 171 10.07 -1.67 -17.35
N VAL A 172 10.15 -2.99 -17.21
CA VAL A 172 11.40 -3.71 -16.90
C VAL A 172 11.75 -4.70 -18.01
N ASN A 173 13.06 -4.86 -18.22
CA ASN A 173 13.64 -5.88 -19.09
C ASN A 173 14.65 -6.71 -18.28
N ALA A 174 14.65 -8.01 -18.49
CA ALA A 174 15.59 -8.94 -17.88
C ALA A 174 15.75 -10.18 -18.76
N HIS A 175 16.90 -10.85 -18.66
CA HIS A 175 17.09 -12.17 -19.25
C HIS A 175 17.98 -13.03 -18.36
N ASP A 176 17.82 -14.35 -18.48
CA ASP A 176 18.74 -15.33 -17.93
C ASP A 176 19.30 -16.19 -19.08
N PRO A 177 20.57 -16.00 -19.48
CA PRO A 177 21.17 -16.79 -20.57
C PRO A 177 21.28 -18.28 -20.22
N THR A 178 21.22 -18.64 -18.94
CA THR A 178 21.29 -20.02 -18.47
C THR A 178 19.92 -20.70 -18.39
N ASN A 179 18.84 -19.95 -18.60
CA ASN A 179 17.45 -20.43 -18.48
C ASN A 179 17.12 -21.06 -17.11
N SER A 180 17.85 -20.67 -16.06
CA SER A 180 17.70 -21.22 -14.71
C SER A 180 16.58 -20.55 -13.92
N THR A 181 16.15 -19.34 -14.31
CA THR A 181 15.15 -18.53 -13.60
C THR A 181 13.91 -18.26 -14.45
N ARG A 182 12.99 -19.22 -14.55
CA ARG A 182 11.79 -19.08 -15.41
C ARG A 182 10.62 -18.31 -14.79
N TYR A 183 10.74 -17.87 -13.55
CA TYR A 183 9.68 -17.22 -12.81
C TYR A 183 10.21 -16.03 -12.04
N TYR A 184 9.53 -14.90 -12.20
CA TYR A 184 9.98 -13.63 -11.67
C TYR A 184 8.89 -12.98 -10.84
N ARG A 185 9.34 -12.24 -9.82
CA ARG A 185 8.53 -11.28 -9.10
C ARG A 185 9.27 -9.95 -9.03
N TRP A 186 8.52 -8.87 -9.14
CA TRP A 186 9.01 -7.53 -8.92
C TRP A 186 8.25 -6.83 -7.81
N ASP A 187 8.97 -5.93 -7.17
CA ASP A 187 8.42 -4.89 -6.34
C ASP A 187 9.28 -3.64 -6.54
N PHE A 188 8.82 -2.49 -6.09
CA PHE A 188 9.57 -1.26 -6.24
C PHE A 188 9.34 -0.28 -5.10
N GLN A 189 10.31 0.62 -4.93
CA GLN A 189 10.18 1.80 -4.07
C GLN A 189 10.21 3.05 -4.92
N SER A 190 9.16 3.88 -4.81
CA SER A 190 9.14 5.20 -5.43
C SER A 190 9.64 6.25 -4.46
N THR A 191 10.35 7.24 -5.00
CA THR A 191 10.70 8.46 -4.27
C THR A 191 10.55 9.64 -5.22
N TRP A 192 9.94 10.72 -4.78
CA TRP A 192 9.72 11.91 -5.60
C TRP A 192 10.02 13.18 -4.84
N GLN A 193 10.51 14.17 -5.57
CA GLN A 193 10.75 15.52 -5.07
C GLN A 193 9.54 16.40 -5.42
N TYR A 194 9.11 17.21 -4.46
CA TYR A 194 8.01 18.16 -4.64
C TYR A 194 8.18 19.37 -3.73
N THR A 195 7.52 20.47 -4.07
CA THR A 195 7.49 21.66 -3.23
C THR A 195 6.14 21.88 -2.57
N ALA A 196 6.12 22.66 -1.49
CA ALA A 196 4.95 23.38 -1.06
C ALA A 196 4.51 24.37 -2.16
N LEU A 197 3.28 24.88 -2.07
CA LEU A 197 2.79 25.89 -3.02
C LEU A 197 3.31 27.28 -2.67
N TYR A 198 3.48 27.57 -1.39
CA TYR A 198 4.07 28.81 -0.89
C TYR A 198 5.34 28.53 -0.10
N ASN A 199 6.33 29.39 -0.26
CA ASN A 199 7.55 29.32 0.53
C ASN A 199 7.34 30.01 1.88
N SER A 200 7.27 29.23 2.96
CA SER A 200 7.15 29.75 4.32
C SER A 200 8.49 30.32 4.79
N LEU A 201 8.62 31.65 4.82
CA LEU A 201 9.81 32.35 5.29
C LEU A 201 9.79 32.61 6.80
N LEU A 202 8.63 32.44 7.44
CA LEU A 202 8.39 32.77 8.83
C LEU A 202 7.85 31.57 9.61
N GLU A 203 8.11 31.53 10.90
CA GLU A 203 7.52 30.56 11.81
C GLU A 203 7.17 31.16 13.17
N LEU A 204 6.14 30.59 13.79
CA LEU A 204 5.74 30.96 15.14
C LEU A 204 6.45 30.04 16.14
N LYS A 205 7.35 30.59 16.97
CA LYS A 205 7.97 29.91 18.11
C LYS A 205 7.46 30.49 19.42
N GLY A 206 6.59 29.75 20.08
CA GLY A 206 5.85 30.25 21.25
C GLY A 206 4.96 31.41 20.84
N SER A 207 5.22 32.60 21.39
CA SER A 207 4.46 33.83 21.06
C SER A 207 5.24 34.80 20.17
N ARG A 208 6.32 34.35 19.52
CA ARG A 208 7.17 35.19 18.65
C ARG A 208 7.21 34.65 17.24
N ILE A 209 7.04 35.55 16.27
CA ILE A 209 7.28 35.26 14.87
C ILE A 209 8.75 35.52 14.59
N ILE A 210 9.42 34.54 14.01
CA ILE A 210 10.84 34.62 13.65
C ILE A 210 11.03 34.15 12.21
N ASP A 211 12.19 34.46 11.64
CA ASP A 211 12.61 33.90 10.37
C ASP A 211 12.74 32.38 10.48
N ARG A 212 12.17 31.68 9.49
CA ARG A 212 12.24 30.23 9.41
C ARG A 212 13.64 29.83 8.92
N VAL A 213 14.28 28.96 9.70
CA VAL A 213 15.57 28.35 9.34
C VAL A 213 15.37 26.98 8.65
N ASP A 214 14.27 26.29 8.96
CA ASP A 214 13.96 24.98 8.41
C ASP A 214 13.49 25.07 6.93
N PRO A 215 14.09 24.32 5.99
CA PRO A 215 13.70 24.35 4.58
C PRO A 215 12.44 23.52 4.33
N VAL A 216 11.27 24.06 4.68
CA VAL A 216 9.95 23.38 4.55
C VAL A 216 9.30 23.56 3.18
N PHE A 217 9.99 24.21 2.25
CA PHE A 217 9.48 24.41 0.90
C PHE A 217 9.71 23.19 0.00
N LEU A 218 10.79 22.44 0.19
CA LEU A 218 11.20 21.33 -0.67
C LEU A 218 11.26 20.03 0.12
N CYS A 219 10.52 19.02 -0.32
CA CYS A 219 10.47 17.71 0.33
C CYS A 219 10.68 16.56 -0.65
N TRP A 220 11.01 15.41 -0.06
CA TRP A 220 10.97 14.11 -0.70
C TRP A 220 9.87 13.25 -0.08
N GLY A 221 8.98 12.74 -0.92
CA GLY A 221 8.01 11.70 -0.56
C GLY A 221 8.53 10.33 -0.99
N SER A 222 8.09 9.27 -0.32
CA SER A 222 8.42 7.90 -0.72
C SER A 222 7.29 6.93 -0.42
N ASP A 223 7.18 5.89 -1.24
CA ASP A 223 6.30 4.75 -1.02
C ASP A 223 6.94 3.45 -1.50
N VAL A 224 6.35 2.34 -1.08
CA VAL A 224 6.69 1.00 -1.55
C VAL A 224 5.48 0.41 -2.27
N SER A 225 5.71 -0.36 -3.33
CA SER A 225 4.66 -1.04 -4.06
C SER A 225 3.94 -2.04 -3.15
N THR A 226 2.62 -1.94 -3.09
CA THR A 226 1.76 -2.92 -2.41
C THR A 226 1.34 -4.06 -3.33
N SER A 227 1.43 -3.86 -4.64
CA SER A 227 1.08 -4.87 -5.64
C SER A 227 2.14 -5.98 -5.73
N ILE A 228 1.67 -7.22 -5.78
CA ILE A 228 2.35 -8.43 -6.18
C ILE A 228 2.37 -8.47 -7.71
N ILE A 229 3.56 -8.34 -8.27
CA ILE A 229 3.80 -8.31 -9.70
C ILE A 229 4.64 -9.52 -10.06
N THR A 230 4.06 -10.47 -10.80
CA THR A 230 4.73 -11.71 -11.20
C THR A 230 4.68 -11.92 -12.73
N THR A 231 5.68 -12.61 -13.28
CA THR A 231 5.63 -13.12 -14.65
C THR A 231 6.41 -14.42 -14.80
N SER A 232 6.16 -15.15 -15.88
CA SER A 232 6.87 -16.38 -16.21
C SER A 232 7.34 -16.40 -17.67
N THR A 233 8.56 -16.89 -17.86
CA THR A 233 9.14 -17.17 -19.18
C THR A 233 9.13 -18.68 -19.48
N ALA A 234 8.47 -19.50 -18.65
CA ALA A 234 8.47 -20.96 -18.77
C ALA A 234 7.86 -21.47 -20.10
N ARG A 235 6.99 -20.67 -20.72
CA ARG A 235 6.38 -20.97 -22.04
C ARG A 235 7.17 -20.37 -23.21
N LEU A 236 8.28 -19.70 -22.95
CA LEU A 236 9.14 -19.08 -23.95
C LEU A 236 10.38 -19.94 -24.19
N SER A 237 10.83 -20.01 -25.45
CA SER A 237 12.06 -20.72 -25.82
C SER A 237 13.29 -20.14 -25.11
N GLN A 238 13.31 -18.82 -24.93
CA GLN A 238 14.36 -18.09 -24.23
C GLN A 238 13.81 -17.45 -22.96
N ASP A 239 14.62 -17.43 -21.91
CA ASP A 239 14.29 -16.77 -20.65
C ASP A 239 14.54 -15.25 -20.78
N VAL A 240 13.60 -14.59 -21.44
CA VAL A 240 13.65 -13.15 -21.73
C VAL A 240 12.31 -12.52 -21.32
N VAL A 241 12.41 -11.53 -20.44
CA VAL A 241 11.34 -10.61 -20.08
C VAL A 241 11.60 -9.30 -20.80
N SER A 242 10.71 -8.91 -21.72
CA SER A 242 10.85 -7.68 -22.50
C SER A 242 9.66 -6.76 -22.29
N GLN A 243 9.96 -5.47 -22.03
CA GLN A 243 9.00 -4.38 -21.89
C GLN A 243 7.85 -4.69 -20.93
N PHE A 244 8.15 -5.43 -19.86
CA PHE A 244 7.12 -5.86 -18.93
C PHE A 244 6.62 -4.68 -18.09
N PRO A 245 5.31 -4.38 -18.08
CA PRO A 245 4.78 -3.20 -17.41
C PRO A 245 4.79 -3.37 -15.89
N LEU A 246 5.45 -2.45 -15.18
CA LEU A 246 5.51 -2.45 -13.72
C LEU A 246 4.48 -1.54 -13.08
N VAL A 247 4.41 -0.29 -13.56
CA VAL A 247 3.54 0.73 -12.98
C VAL A 247 3.22 1.79 -14.02
N HIS A 248 1.97 2.24 -14.02
CA HIS A 248 1.53 3.44 -14.74
C HIS A 248 1.28 4.55 -13.73
N ILE A 249 1.91 5.70 -13.93
CA ILE A 249 1.76 6.87 -13.06
C ILE A 249 0.94 7.90 -13.84
N PRO A 250 -0.26 8.29 -13.36
CA PRO A 250 -1.10 9.24 -14.08
C PRO A 250 -0.38 10.55 -14.39
N SER A 251 -0.67 11.14 -15.54
CA SER A 251 -0.07 12.41 -15.99
C SER A 251 -0.31 13.58 -15.03
N THR A 252 -1.39 13.50 -14.24
CA THR A 252 -1.76 14.47 -13.20
C THR A 252 -1.08 14.23 -11.86
N SER A 253 -0.34 13.14 -11.69
CA SER A 253 0.29 12.78 -10.42
C SER A 253 1.35 13.79 -9.99
N PHE A 254 1.21 14.34 -8.78
CA PHE A 254 2.22 15.24 -8.21
C PHE A 254 3.60 14.63 -8.02
N LYS A 255 3.72 13.30 -8.04
CA LYS A 255 5.00 12.59 -8.02
C LYS A 255 5.88 12.93 -9.22
N LEU A 256 5.28 13.35 -10.33
CA LEU A 256 5.97 13.71 -11.56
C LEU A 256 6.30 15.22 -11.64
N GLY A 257 6.02 15.99 -10.58
CA GLY A 257 6.08 17.45 -10.60
C GLY A 257 7.47 18.06 -10.76
N LEU A 258 8.50 17.47 -10.14
CA LEU A 258 9.89 17.94 -10.24
C LEU A 258 10.84 16.84 -10.69
N LYS A 259 11.01 15.82 -9.87
CA LYS A 259 11.91 14.69 -10.14
C LYS A 259 11.40 13.45 -9.45
N TYR A 260 11.33 12.37 -10.20
CA TYR A 260 10.85 11.06 -9.77
C TYR A 260 11.98 10.03 -9.83
N SER A 261 12.01 9.11 -8.89
CA SER A 261 12.91 7.96 -8.88
C SER A 261 12.13 6.70 -8.52
N ILE A 262 12.51 5.60 -9.15
CA ILE A 262 12.01 4.27 -8.84
C ILE A 262 13.20 3.32 -8.67
N LEU A 263 13.23 2.56 -7.58
CA LEU A 263 14.13 1.43 -7.37
C LEU A 263 13.32 0.17 -7.58
N VAL A 264 13.55 -0.49 -8.72
CA VAL A 264 12.96 -1.78 -9.02
C VAL A 264 13.79 -2.87 -8.36
N ARG A 265 13.13 -3.80 -7.68
CA ARG A 265 13.72 -5.02 -7.14
C ARG A 265 13.16 -6.21 -7.90
N GLN A 266 14.05 -7.06 -8.39
CA GLN A 266 13.75 -8.28 -9.12
C GLN A 266 14.11 -9.48 -8.25
N ILE A 267 13.23 -10.48 -8.27
CA ILE A 267 13.34 -11.71 -7.48
C ILE A 267 13.05 -12.88 -8.40
N GLY A 268 14.02 -13.78 -8.55
CA GLY A 268 13.81 -15.10 -9.15
C GLY A 268 13.08 -16.03 -8.17
N LEU A 269 12.12 -16.79 -8.68
CA LEU A 269 11.28 -17.70 -7.91
C LEU A 269 11.41 -19.14 -8.40
N THR A 270 11.17 -20.08 -7.50
CA THR A 270 10.81 -21.44 -7.87
C THR A 270 9.38 -21.46 -8.43
N GLN A 271 9.01 -22.52 -9.15
CA GLN A 271 7.63 -22.67 -9.64
C GLN A 271 6.61 -22.61 -8.50
N ALA A 272 6.83 -23.35 -7.42
CA ALA A 272 5.94 -23.31 -6.25
C ALA A 272 5.85 -21.91 -5.62
N GLY A 273 6.94 -21.14 -5.62
CA GLY A 273 6.93 -19.76 -5.15
C GLY A 273 6.14 -18.84 -6.06
N PHE A 274 6.28 -19.00 -7.38
CA PHE A 274 5.48 -18.27 -8.36
C PHE A 274 3.99 -18.56 -8.20
N ASP A 275 3.61 -19.84 -8.12
CA ASP A 275 2.22 -20.26 -7.96
C ASP A 275 1.60 -19.66 -6.69
N TYR A 276 2.35 -19.64 -5.58
CA TYR A 276 1.92 -19.00 -4.33
C TYR A 276 1.65 -17.50 -4.51
N TYR A 277 2.60 -16.75 -5.07
CA TYR A 277 2.43 -15.29 -5.23
C TYR A 277 1.39 -14.93 -6.29
N ASP A 278 1.29 -15.70 -7.37
CA ASP A 278 0.29 -15.51 -8.42
C ASP A 278 -1.13 -15.77 -7.91
N GLN A 279 -1.34 -16.83 -7.14
CA GLN A 279 -2.61 -17.08 -6.46
C GLN A 279 -2.91 -15.97 -5.45
N LEU A 280 -1.91 -15.53 -4.67
CA LEU A 280 -2.10 -14.46 -3.69
C LEU A 280 -2.51 -13.16 -4.36
N ALA A 281 -1.86 -12.79 -5.47
CA ALA A 281 -2.24 -11.63 -6.28
C ALA A 281 -3.69 -11.73 -6.77
N LYS A 282 -4.10 -12.89 -7.31
CA LYS A 282 -5.46 -13.12 -7.81
C LYS A 282 -6.55 -12.94 -6.76
N ILE A 283 -6.32 -13.33 -5.50
CA ILE A 283 -7.33 -13.20 -4.44
C ILE A 283 -7.29 -11.86 -3.70
N THR A 284 -6.16 -11.13 -3.74
CA THR A 284 -5.97 -9.89 -2.97
C THR A 284 -6.10 -8.62 -3.79
N GLN A 285 -5.89 -8.70 -5.10
CA GLN A 285 -5.83 -7.52 -5.97
C GLN A 285 -6.97 -7.45 -6.98
N ASN A 286 -7.58 -8.60 -7.33
CA ASN A 286 -8.74 -8.66 -8.21
C ASN A 286 -10.00 -8.86 -7.36
N ILE A 287 -10.33 -7.85 -6.55
CA ILE A 287 -11.51 -7.85 -5.67
C ILE A 287 -12.46 -6.73 -6.14
N GLY A 288 -13.75 -7.02 -6.18
CA GLY A 288 -14.84 -6.08 -6.47
C GLY A 288 -15.77 -6.46 -7.63
N SER A 289 -15.61 -7.63 -8.27
CA SER A 289 -16.49 -8.10 -9.35
C SER A 289 -17.36 -9.28 -8.92
N ILE A 290 -18.55 -9.40 -9.51
CA ILE A 290 -19.41 -10.60 -9.35
C ILE A 290 -18.78 -11.88 -9.91
N PHE A 291 -17.69 -11.74 -10.68
CA PHE A 291 -16.89 -12.83 -11.24
C PHE A 291 -15.56 -13.03 -10.53
N ASP A 292 -15.38 -12.44 -9.34
CA ASP A 292 -14.17 -12.65 -8.55
C ASP A 292 -14.01 -14.13 -8.20
N PRO A 293 -12.77 -14.66 -8.20
CA PRO A 293 -12.52 -16.01 -7.76
C PRO A 293 -12.98 -16.16 -6.30
N GLN A 294 -13.70 -17.25 -6.00
CA GLN A 294 -14.04 -17.58 -4.62
C GLN A 294 -12.75 -17.68 -3.80
N PRO A 295 -12.67 -17.08 -2.60
CA PRO A 295 -11.45 -17.12 -1.79
C PRO A 295 -11.03 -18.57 -1.51
N THR A 296 -9.99 -19.04 -2.19
CA THR A 296 -9.36 -20.32 -1.91
C THR A 296 -8.31 -20.11 -0.82
N GLN A 297 -8.19 -21.08 0.09
CA GLN A 297 -7.17 -21.05 1.13
C GLN A 297 -5.78 -21.19 0.50
N ILE A 298 -5.00 -20.12 0.50
CA ILE A 298 -3.60 -20.15 0.05
C ILE A 298 -2.74 -20.64 1.20
N THR A 299 -2.21 -21.84 1.08
CA THR A 299 -1.16 -22.34 1.96
C THR A 299 0.18 -22.18 1.26
N GLY A 300 1.13 -21.48 1.88
CA GLY A 300 2.50 -21.45 1.38
C GLY A 300 3.23 -22.77 1.63
N ASN A 301 4.57 -22.72 1.65
CA ASN A 301 5.40 -23.90 1.84
C ASN A 301 5.71 -24.19 3.32
N ILE A 302 4.99 -23.61 4.28
CA ILE A 302 5.23 -23.75 5.72
C ILE A 302 4.12 -24.59 6.34
N ARG A 303 4.50 -25.63 7.07
CA ARG A 303 3.59 -26.62 7.65
C ARG A 303 3.89 -26.79 9.13
N SER A 304 2.84 -26.95 9.94
CA SER A 304 3.01 -27.33 11.35
C SER A 304 3.35 -28.81 11.45
N ALA A 305 4.40 -29.14 12.22
CA ALA A 305 4.73 -30.52 12.57
C ALA A 305 3.84 -31.06 13.69
N THR A 306 3.29 -30.17 14.52
CA THR A 306 2.46 -30.55 15.67
C THR A 306 0.99 -30.78 15.32
N ASN A 307 0.47 -30.08 14.30
CA ASN A 307 -0.92 -30.22 13.89
C ASN A 307 -1.08 -29.97 12.38
N ALA A 308 -1.34 -31.02 11.59
CA ALA A 308 -1.49 -30.92 10.14
C ALA A 308 -2.67 -30.03 9.67
N SER A 309 -3.66 -29.79 10.53
CA SER A 309 -4.80 -28.90 10.24
C SER A 309 -4.52 -27.44 10.61
N GLU A 310 -3.41 -27.15 11.29
CA GLU A 310 -3.03 -25.78 11.65
C GLU A 310 -2.36 -25.08 10.47
N LEU A 311 -2.87 -23.89 10.14
CA LEU A 311 -2.35 -23.08 9.05
C LEU A 311 -1.15 -22.25 9.51
N ALA A 312 -0.17 -22.14 8.63
CA ALA A 312 0.88 -21.14 8.67
C ALA A 312 0.88 -20.39 7.32
N LEU A 313 1.05 -19.08 7.38
CA LEU A 313 1.04 -18.19 6.22
C LEU A 313 2.46 -17.74 5.89
N GLY A 314 2.72 -17.51 4.61
CA GLY A 314 4.04 -17.10 4.11
C GLY A 314 4.72 -18.18 3.27
N PHE A 315 5.77 -17.76 2.57
CA PHE A 315 6.54 -18.63 1.69
C PHE A 315 8.03 -18.40 1.88
N PHE A 316 8.73 -19.41 2.39
CA PHE A 316 10.19 -19.37 2.55
C PHE A 316 10.88 -19.63 1.22
N ARG A 317 11.80 -18.74 0.84
CA ARG A 317 12.64 -18.85 -0.37
C ARG A 317 14.11 -18.67 -0.02
N VAL A 318 14.98 -19.08 -0.93
CA VAL A 318 16.44 -18.93 -0.81
C VAL A 318 16.94 -18.28 -2.11
N GLY A 319 17.69 -17.18 -1.99
CA GLY A 319 18.17 -16.44 -3.16
C GLY A 319 18.50 -14.99 -2.88
N ASN A 320 19.02 -14.31 -3.89
CA ASN A 320 19.35 -12.89 -3.86
C ASN A 320 18.25 -12.05 -4.51
N VAL A 321 18.32 -10.74 -4.29
CA VAL A 321 17.50 -9.73 -4.97
C VAL A 321 18.42 -8.90 -5.85
N GLN A 322 18.03 -8.68 -7.11
CA GLN A 322 18.70 -7.74 -8.00
C GLN A 322 17.93 -6.44 -8.00
N SER A 323 18.63 -5.30 -8.07
CA SER A 323 17.96 -4.00 -8.03
C SER A 323 18.53 -3.00 -9.01
N LYS A 324 17.67 -2.12 -9.54
CA LYS A 324 18.05 -1.08 -10.49
C LYS A 324 17.23 0.18 -10.22
N ARG A 325 17.93 1.31 -10.07
CA ARG A 325 17.32 2.62 -9.84
C ARG A 325 17.44 3.48 -11.09
N ILE A 326 16.36 4.19 -11.42
CA ILE A 326 16.36 5.24 -12.44
C ILE A 326 15.81 6.55 -11.88
N PHE A 327 16.06 7.63 -12.60
CA PHE A 327 15.56 8.98 -12.31
C PHE A 327 14.91 9.55 -13.56
N ILE A 328 13.83 10.29 -13.35
CA ILE A 328 13.01 10.91 -14.39
C ILE A 328 12.75 12.34 -13.96
N ASN A 329 13.28 13.32 -14.71
CA ASN A 329 13.08 14.74 -14.42
C ASN A 329 11.82 15.24 -15.14
N ARG A 330 11.12 16.21 -14.54
CA ARG A 330 9.95 16.86 -15.15
C ARG A 330 10.21 17.38 -16.56
N ALA A 331 11.43 17.87 -16.81
CA ALA A 331 11.87 18.38 -18.11
C ALA A 331 11.94 17.31 -19.21
N GLN A 332 11.95 16.02 -18.85
CA GLN A 332 11.94 14.90 -19.80
C GLN A 332 10.51 14.42 -20.12
N LEU A 333 9.50 14.98 -19.46
CA LEU A 333 8.09 14.61 -19.59
C LEU A 333 7.33 15.66 -20.41
N PRO A 334 6.20 15.30 -21.06
CA PRO A 334 5.42 16.23 -21.85
C PRO A 334 5.05 17.53 -21.11
N ASN A 335 5.31 18.69 -21.74
CA ASN A 335 4.97 20.00 -21.16
C ASN A 335 3.46 20.23 -21.04
N ALA A 336 2.65 19.49 -21.79
CA ALA A 336 1.19 19.54 -21.72
C ALA A 336 0.62 18.98 -20.41
N TRP A 337 1.33 18.06 -19.75
CA TRP A 337 0.85 17.46 -18.51
C TRP A 337 0.71 18.50 -17.39
N ARG A 338 -0.48 18.52 -16.78
CA ARG A 338 -0.84 19.40 -15.68
C ARG A 338 -0.90 18.60 -14.40
N ILE A 339 0.04 18.90 -13.50
CA ILE A 339 0.17 18.23 -12.22
C ILE A 339 -0.94 18.72 -11.29
N ASN A 340 -1.67 17.79 -10.69
CA ASN A 340 -2.64 18.05 -9.65
C ASN A 340 -1.99 17.79 -8.28
N THR A 341 -1.87 18.82 -7.46
CA THR A 341 -1.31 18.70 -6.10
C THR A 341 -2.25 17.99 -5.12
N GLY A 342 -3.54 17.87 -5.45
CA GLY A 342 -4.58 17.28 -4.61
C GLY A 342 -5.11 18.22 -3.51
N LEU A 343 -4.63 19.46 -3.45
CA LEU A 343 -4.95 20.40 -2.36
C LEU A 343 -6.25 21.21 -2.55
N GLY A 344 -6.97 21.02 -3.67
CA GLY A 344 -8.26 21.68 -3.93
C GLY A 344 -8.23 23.22 -4.11
N GLY A 345 -7.11 23.86 -3.78
CA GLY A 345 -6.86 25.30 -3.86
C GLY A 345 -6.29 25.82 -2.54
N CYS A 346 -5.19 26.56 -2.59
CA CYS A 346 -4.60 27.21 -1.42
C CYS A 346 -5.02 28.67 -1.39
N GLN A 347 -5.76 29.08 -0.37
CA GLN A 347 -6.12 30.48 -0.16
C GLN A 347 -5.03 31.16 0.65
N VAL A 348 -4.57 32.31 0.16
CA VAL A 348 -3.71 33.21 0.93
C VAL A 348 -4.60 34.24 1.59
N ASP A 349 -4.44 34.40 2.90
CA ASP A 349 -5.14 35.40 3.70
C ASP A 349 -4.13 36.26 4.45
N THR A 350 -4.54 37.48 4.81
CA THR A 350 -3.71 38.41 5.55
C THR A 350 -4.19 38.51 6.99
N MET A 351 -3.32 38.18 7.94
CA MET A 351 -3.65 38.18 9.37
C MET A 351 -2.80 39.17 10.17
N THR A 352 -3.43 39.78 11.18
CA THR A 352 -2.71 40.57 12.18
C THR A 352 -1.91 39.65 13.12
N LEU A 353 -0.93 40.19 13.86
CA LEU A 353 -0.21 39.42 14.88
C LEU A 353 -1.16 38.75 15.89
N LYS A 354 -2.24 39.45 16.28
CA LYS A 354 -3.24 38.92 17.21
C LYS A 354 -3.92 37.66 16.66
N ASP A 355 -4.31 37.69 15.38
CA ASP A 355 -5.02 36.58 14.74
C ASP A 355 -4.07 35.41 14.45
N VAL A 356 -2.81 35.69 14.12
CA VAL A 356 -1.77 34.66 13.99
C VAL A 356 -1.55 33.93 15.31
N LEU A 357 -1.46 34.66 16.43
CA LEU A 357 -1.28 34.04 17.75
C LEU A 357 -2.49 33.21 18.18
N ALA A 358 -3.70 33.62 17.78
CA ALA A 358 -4.94 32.92 18.11
C ALA A 358 -5.14 31.65 17.27
N ASN A 359 -4.92 31.74 15.97
CA ASN A 359 -5.28 30.67 15.01
C ASN A 359 -4.09 29.80 14.59
N GLN A 360 -2.86 30.25 14.83
CA GLN A 360 -1.61 29.58 14.47
C GLN A 360 -1.60 29.04 13.01
N PRO A 361 -1.89 29.87 12.00
CA PRO A 361 -1.82 29.46 10.61
C PRO A 361 -0.36 29.24 10.17
N ALA A 362 -0.15 28.71 8.97
CA ALA A 362 1.17 28.72 8.37
C ALA A 362 1.50 30.11 7.83
N LEU A 363 2.67 30.63 8.20
CA LEU A 363 3.14 31.97 7.84
C LEU A 363 4.00 31.92 6.57
N ILE A 364 3.70 32.78 5.60
CA ILE A 364 4.42 32.88 4.33
C ILE A 364 5.48 33.99 4.45
N SER A 365 5.06 35.24 4.62
CA SER A 365 5.94 36.41 4.73
C SER A 365 5.21 37.56 5.42
N VAL A 366 5.93 38.66 5.68
CA VAL A 366 5.33 39.92 6.14
C VAL A 366 4.70 40.65 4.95
N GLU A 367 3.57 41.31 5.17
CA GLU A 367 2.96 42.25 4.23
C GLU A 367 3.61 43.63 4.35
N ASP A 368 4.08 44.16 3.23
CA ASP A 368 4.76 45.45 3.18
C ASP A 368 3.81 46.60 3.57
N GLY A 369 4.27 47.46 4.49
CA GLY A 369 3.59 48.70 4.87
C GLY A 369 2.48 48.57 5.92
N THR A 370 2.00 47.36 6.23
CA THR A 370 0.96 47.13 7.25
C THR A 370 1.48 46.44 8.51
N GLY A 371 2.54 45.65 8.39
CA GLY A 371 3.03 44.79 9.49
C GLY A 371 2.16 43.55 9.73
N ASN A 372 1.19 43.27 8.85
CA ASN A 372 0.44 42.02 8.85
C ASN A 372 1.25 40.88 8.21
N TYR A 373 0.69 39.67 8.24
CA TYR A 373 1.36 38.47 7.73
C TYR A 373 0.51 37.81 6.65
N PHE A 374 1.15 37.44 5.54
CA PHE A 374 0.54 36.52 4.58
C PHE A 374 0.53 35.11 5.17
N THR A 375 -0.62 34.48 5.13
CA THR A 375 -0.88 33.19 5.77
C THR A 375 -1.61 32.25 4.82
N SER A 376 -1.48 30.95 5.07
CA SER A 376 -2.21 29.90 4.34
C SER A 376 -2.37 28.67 5.26
N SER A 377 -3.09 27.65 4.78
CA SER A 377 -3.09 26.34 5.43
C SER A 377 -1.69 25.71 5.45
N LEU A 378 -1.44 24.86 6.44
CA LEU A 378 -0.14 24.21 6.65
C LEU A 378 0.28 23.36 5.44
N GLU A 379 -0.64 22.62 4.84
CA GLU A 379 -0.36 21.76 3.68
C GLU A 379 0.12 22.53 2.43
N CYS A 380 -0.21 23.83 2.35
CA CYS A 380 0.14 24.70 1.24
C CYS A 380 1.50 25.39 1.42
N ALA A 381 1.95 25.57 2.66
CA ALA A 381 3.18 26.31 2.99
C ALA A 381 4.29 25.44 3.63
N ASP A 382 3.95 24.21 4.05
CA ASP A 382 4.89 23.23 4.61
C ASP A 382 4.73 21.87 3.90
N CYS A 383 5.73 21.49 3.11
CA CYS A 383 5.69 20.25 2.34
C CYS A 383 5.65 19.00 3.23
N ARG A 384 6.06 19.09 4.50
CA ARG A 384 6.07 17.97 5.47
C ARG A 384 4.66 17.59 5.91
N ALA A 385 3.72 18.53 5.90
CA ALA A 385 2.32 18.25 6.21
C ALA A 385 1.67 17.25 5.23
N ARG A 386 2.29 17.07 4.05
CA ARG A 386 1.89 16.07 3.04
C ARG A 386 2.65 14.75 3.16
N GLY A 387 3.34 14.52 4.29
CA GLY A 387 4.09 13.29 4.60
C GLY A 387 5.53 13.25 4.09
N GLY A 388 6.06 14.36 3.55
CA GLY A 388 7.42 14.43 3.04
C GLY A 388 8.48 14.75 4.10
N VAL A 389 9.73 14.45 3.76
CA VAL A 389 10.91 14.80 4.57
C VAL A 389 11.77 15.83 3.86
N THR A 390 12.42 16.72 4.62
CA THR A 390 13.29 17.79 4.09
C THR A 390 14.74 17.33 3.90
N LYS A 391 15.12 16.19 4.49
CA LYS A 391 16.43 15.57 4.26
C LYS A 391 16.41 14.85 2.92
N GLN A 392 17.25 15.30 2.00
CA GLN A 392 17.48 14.61 0.72
C GLN A 392 17.95 13.17 0.97
N PRO A 393 17.34 12.15 0.32
CA PRO A 393 17.81 10.77 0.42
C PRO A 393 19.23 10.61 -0.14
N ASP A 394 20.06 9.79 0.49
CA ASP A 394 21.48 9.63 0.12
C ASP A 394 21.68 9.09 -1.31
N PHE A 395 20.72 8.32 -1.83
CA PHE A 395 20.76 7.82 -3.21
C PHE A 395 20.31 8.86 -4.25
N TRP A 396 19.75 9.99 -3.83
CA TRP A 396 19.13 11.00 -4.70
C TRP A 396 20.21 11.77 -5.45
N LYS A 397 20.23 11.63 -6.77
CA LYS A 397 21.16 12.28 -7.70
C LYS A 397 20.36 13.10 -8.68
#